data_AF-A0A941FI23-F1
#
_entry.id   AF-A0A941FI23-F1
#
_cell.length_a   1.000
_cell.length_b   1.000
_cell.length_c   1.000
_cell.angle_alpha   90.00
_cell.angle_beta   90.00
_cell.angle_gamma   90.00
#
_symmetry.space_group_name_H-M   'P 1'
#
loop_
_entity.id
_entity.type
_entity.pdbx_description
1 polymer ?
#
loop_
_entity_poly.entity_id
_entity_poly.type
_entity_poly.pdbx_seq_one_letter_code
_entity_poly.pdbx_strand_id
1 'polypeptide(L)'
;MTQDDDQAFALEISVPDEPVFGQIDSLRMQQIVINLLNNARHALDGKGKIAIHLYEKDEERICIDVLDSGRGFQSMNSNMCSNHFIEAKTKS
;
A
#
# COMPACT_ATOMS: atom_id res chain seq x y z
N MET A 1 -27.73 -16.05 13.88
CA MET A 1 -26.50 -16.40 13.14
C MET A 1 -26.11 -15.19 12.32
N THR A 2 -25.34 -14.29 12.91
CA THR A 2 -24.54 -13.31 12.17
C THR A 2 -23.11 -13.76 12.43
N GLN A 3 -22.51 -14.33 11.39
CA GLN A 3 -21.13 -14.76 11.42
C GLN A 3 -20.33 -13.47 11.20
N ASP A 4 -19.93 -12.83 12.30
CA ASP A 4 -18.93 -11.78 12.28
C ASP A 4 -17.61 -12.43 11.87
N ASP A 5 -17.36 -12.51 10.56
CA ASP A 5 -16.04 -12.76 10.03
C ASP A 5 -15.20 -11.46 10.17
N ASP A 6 -14.95 -11.08 11.42
CA ASP A 6 -14.00 -10.03 11.78
C ASP A 6 -12.58 -10.52 11.43
N GLN A 7 -12.18 -10.32 10.17
CA GLN A 7 -10.75 -10.28 9.83
C GLN A 7 -10.13 -9.06 10.52
N ALA A 8 -9.71 -9.26 11.77
CA ALA A 8 -9.19 -8.23 12.67
C ALA A 8 -7.74 -7.84 12.32
N PHE A 9 -7.52 -7.26 11.14
CA PHE A 9 -6.28 -6.55 10.82
C PHE A 9 -6.50 -5.04 10.90
N ALA A 10 -5.49 -4.33 11.41
CA ALA A 10 -5.49 -2.87 11.44
C ALA A 10 -5.16 -2.34 10.05
N LEU A 11 -5.92 -1.35 9.57
CA LEU A 11 -5.63 -0.60 8.37
C LEU A 11 -5.24 0.82 8.75
N GLU A 12 -4.07 1.26 8.33
CA GLU A 12 -3.64 2.65 8.45
C GLU A 12 -3.42 3.26 7.07
N ILE A 13 -3.92 4.48 6.89
CA ILE A 13 -3.79 5.22 5.64
C ILE A 13 -3.23 6.60 5.99
N SER A 14 -2.13 6.95 5.33
CA SER A 14 -1.53 8.26 5.39
C SER A 14 -1.54 8.85 3.99
N VAL A 15 -2.17 10.01 3.86
CA VAL A 15 -2.20 10.81 2.63
C VAL A 15 -1.75 12.23 2.94
N PRO A 16 -1.25 13.00 1.96
CA PRO A 16 -0.92 14.40 2.17
C PRO A 16 -2.20 15.22 2.42
N ASP A 17 -2.06 16.34 3.14
CA ASP A 17 -3.18 17.26 3.41
C ASP A 17 -3.68 17.92 2.14
N GLU A 18 -2.79 18.16 1.17
CA GLU A 18 -3.11 18.68 -0.15
C GLU A 18 -3.28 17.55 -1.18
N PRO A 19 -4.25 17.64 -2.10
CA PRO A 19 -4.40 16.65 -3.15
C PRO A 19 -3.19 16.60 -4.09
N VAL A 20 -2.72 15.39 -4.36
CA VAL A 20 -1.66 15.14 -5.36
C VAL A 20 -2.29 14.73 -6.70
N PHE A 21 -1.74 15.24 -7.79
CA PHE A 21 -2.25 14.98 -9.14
C PHE A 21 -1.16 14.34 -10.02
N GLY A 22 -1.45 13.18 -10.59
CA GLY A 22 -0.55 12.46 -11.49
C GLY A 22 -1.23 12.04 -12.79
N GLN A 23 -0.46 11.92 -13.87
CA GLN A 23 -0.96 11.31 -15.11
C GLN A 23 -0.83 9.79 -15.03
N ILE A 24 -1.94 9.10 -14.86
CA ILE A 24 -1.97 7.64 -14.74
C ILE A 24 -3.22 7.06 -15.40
N ASP A 25 -3.10 5.82 -15.88
CA ASP A 25 -4.27 5.01 -16.24
C ASP A 25 -4.99 4.56 -14.96
N SER A 26 -6.18 5.11 -14.73
CA SER A 26 -6.94 4.88 -13.50
C SER A 26 -7.35 3.42 -13.32
N LEU A 27 -7.68 2.70 -14.39
CA LEU A 27 -8.09 1.30 -14.32
C LEU A 27 -6.89 0.42 -13.97
N ARG A 28 -5.76 0.66 -14.65
CA ARG A 28 -4.51 -0.05 -14.35
C ARG A 28 -4.05 0.23 -12.92
N MET A 29 -4.18 1.48 -12.47
CA MET A 29 -3.82 1.85 -11.10
C MET A 29 -4.67 1.12 -10.07
N GLN A 30 -5.98 1.10 -10.26
CA GLN A 30 -6.91 0.38 -9.39
C GLN A 30 -6.55 -1.11 -9.31
N GLN A 31 -6.25 -1.74 -10.44
CA GLN A 31 -5.83 -3.15 -10.48
C GLN A 31 -4.53 -3.39 -9.70
N ILE A 32 -3.54 -2.52 -9.85
CA ILE A 32 -2.27 -2.66 -9.12
C ILE A 32 -2.53 -2.55 -7.61
N VAL A 33 -3.25 -1.53 -7.16
CA VAL A 33 -3.55 -1.34 -5.72
C VAL A 33 -4.29 -2.54 -5.15
N ILE A 34 -5.31 -3.06 -5.86
CA ILE A 34 -6.04 -4.27 -5.43
C ILE A 34 -5.11 -5.47 -5.30
N ASN A 35 -4.20 -5.67 -6.26
CA ASN A 35 -3.25 -6.78 -6.20
C ASN A 35 -2.31 -6.67 -4.99
N LEU A 36 -1.81 -5.47 -4.71
CA LEU A 36 -0.94 -5.24 -3.55
C LEU A 36 -1.67 -5.49 -2.23
N LEU A 37 -2.91 -5.00 -2.10
CA LEU A 37 -3.72 -5.22 -0.89
C LEU A 37 -4.07 -6.69 -0.69
N ASN A 38 -4.37 -7.42 -1.77
CA ASN A 38 -4.59 -8.86 -1.69
C ASN A 38 -3.33 -9.59 -1.23
N ASN A 39 -2.16 -9.24 -1.77
CA ASN A 39 -0.89 -9.82 -1.36
C ASN A 39 -0.60 -9.57 0.12
N ALA A 40 -0.77 -8.32 0.57
CA ALA A 40 -0.61 -7.94 1.98
C ALA A 40 -1.56 -8.73 2.89
N ARG A 41 -2.84 -8.82 2.54
CA ARG A 41 -3.85 -9.58 3.31
C ARG A 41 -3.48 -11.06 3.41
N HIS A 42 -3.00 -11.67 2.33
CA HIS A 42 -2.55 -13.06 2.34
C HIS A 42 -1.30 -13.26 3.21
N ALA A 43 -0.39 -12.29 3.25
CA ALA A 43 0.82 -12.34 4.06
C ALA A 43 0.56 -12.26 5.58
N LEU A 44 -0.51 -11.56 5.98
CA LEU A 44 -0.93 -11.41 7.39
C LEU A 44 -1.47 -12.69 8.05
N ASP A 45 -1.93 -13.68 7.26
CA ASP A 45 -2.54 -14.91 7.80
C ASP A 45 -3.66 -14.65 8.83
N GLY A 46 -4.45 -13.59 8.58
CA GLY A 46 -5.65 -13.23 9.36
C GLY A 46 -5.46 -12.22 10.49
N LYS A 47 -4.22 -11.83 10.87
CA LYS A 47 -3.98 -10.81 11.90
C LYS A 47 -2.78 -9.94 11.56
N GLY A 48 -2.78 -8.70 12.04
CA GLY A 48 -1.66 -7.77 11.90
C GLY A 48 -2.10 -6.43 11.38
N LYS A 49 -1.24 -5.78 10.60
CA LYS A 49 -1.45 -4.42 10.13
C LYS A 49 -1.06 -4.28 8.66
N ILE A 50 -1.88 -3.56 7.91
CA ILE A 50 -1.55 -3.03 6.59
C ILE A 50 -1.46 -1.51 6.71
N ALA A 51 -0.39 -0.92 6.19
CA ALA A 51 -0.21 0.53 6.13
C ALA A 51 -0.09 0.97 4.66
N ILE A 52 -0.82 2.02 4.30
CA ILE A 52 -0.78 2.64 2.98
C ILE A 52 -0.28 4.08 3.13
N HIS A 53 0.77 4.44 2.40
CA HIS A 53 1.31 5.79 2.40
C HIS A 53 1.31 6.35 0.98
N LEU A 54 0.58 7.45 0.78
CA LEU A 54 0.66 8.27 -0.44
C LEU A 54 1.52 9.49 -0.12
N TYR A 55 2.52 9.75 -0.95
CA TYR A 55 3.39 10.92 -0.79
C TYR A 55 4.02 11.34 -2.12
N GLU A 56 4.36 12.61 -2.24
CA GLU A 56 5.26 13.10 -3.27
C GLU A 56 6.70 12.79 -2.86
N LYS A 57 7.45 12.13 -3.73
CA LYS A 57 8.86 11.80 -3.49
C LYS A 57 9.78 12.94 -3.93
N ASP A 58 9.40 13.60 -5.02
CA ASP A 58 9.97 14.84 -5.54
C ASP A 58 8.96 15.49 -6.50
N GLU A 59 9.37 16.60 -7.12
CA GLU A 59 8.55 17.38 -8.04
C GLU A 59 7.96 16.57 -9.20
N GLU A 60 8.61 15.47 -9.59
CA GLU A 60 8.21 14.64 -10.72
C GLU A 60 7.48 13.37 -10.34
N ARG A 61 7.37 13.02 -9.05
CA ARG A 61 7.01 11.65 -8.64
C ARG A 61 6.07 11.56 -7.46
N ILE A 62 4.97 10.85 -7.69
CA ILE A 62 4.03 10.43 -6.64
C ILE A 62 4.27 8.93 -6.36
N CYS A 63 4.38 8.61 -5.09
CA CYS A 63 4.60 7.25 -4.60
C CYS A 63 3.43 6.77 -3.74
N ILE A 64 3.09 5.49 -3.91
CA ILE A 64 2.21 4.75 -3.00
C ILE A 64 2.97 3.55 -2.46
N ASP A 65 3.13 3.51 -1.15
CA ASP A 65 3.69 2.35 -0.44
C ASP A 65 2.56 1.55 0.21
N VAL A 66 2.61 0.23 0.07
CA VAL A 66 1.71 -0.72 0.77
C VAL A 66 2.60 -1.66 1.59
N LEU A 67 2.53 -1.54 2.91
CA LEU A 67 3.30 -2.34 3.86
C LEU A 67 2.40 -3.27 4.64
N ASP A 68 2.88 -4.48 4.93
CA ASP A 68 2.22 -5.44 5.80
C ASP A 68 3.13 -5.89 6.94
N SER A 69 2.54 -6.27 8.08
CA SER A 69 3.25 -6.85 9.22
C SER A 69 3.30 -8.38 9.19
N GLY A 70 3.12 -8.99 8.02
CA GLY A 70 3.00 -10.42 7.82
C GLY A 70 4.35 -11.13 7.76
N ARG A 71 4.33 -12.40 7.35
CA ARG A 71 5.53 -13.26 7.33
C ARG A 71 6.69 -12.71 6.49
N GLY A 72 6.40 -11.88 5.48
CA GLY A 72 7.41 -11.21 4.65
C GLY A 72 8.23 -10.15 5.42
N PHE A 73 7.69 -9.60 6.51
CA PHE A 73 8.35 -8.56 7.31
C PHE A 73 9.41 -9.12 8.27
N GLN A 74 9.24 -10.36 8.76
CA GLN A 74 10.12 -10.96 9.78
C GLN A 74 11.44 -11.52 9.21
N SER A 75 11.53 -11.76 7.90
CA SER A 75 12.73 -12.32 7.25
C SER A 75 13.65 -11.27 6.61
N MET A 76 13.33 -9.97 6.73
CA MET A 76 14.03 -8.90 6.03
C MET A 76 14.99 -8.12 6.94
N ASN A 77 16.29 -8.27 6.69
CA ASN A 77 17.30 -7.31 7.13
C ASN A 77 16.90 -5.90 6.63
N SER A 78 16.97 -4.91 7.52
CA SER A 78 16.41 -3.54 7.42
C SER A 78 16.85 -2.64 6.24
N ASN A 79 17.32 -3.19 5.12
CA ASN A 79 17.65 -2.44 3.89
C ASN A 79 16.81 -2.84 2.67
N MET A 80 15.87 -3.78 2.82
CA MET A 80 14.91 -4.13 1.78
C MET A 80 13.57 -4.39 2.44
N CYS A 81 12.84 -3.33 2.82
CA CYS A 81 11.40 -3.46 2.92
C CYS A 81 10.89 -3.87 1.54
N SER A 82 9.97 -4.84 1.45
CA SER A 82 9.23 -5.16 0.22
C SER A 82 8.37 -3.97 -0.19
N ASN A 83 8.98 -2.89 -0.65
CA ASN A 83 8.27 -1.76 -1.18
C ASN A 83 7.84 -2.15 -2.59
N HIS A 84 6.58 -2.56 -2.73
CA HIS A 84 5.94 -2.57 -4.03
C HIS A 84 5.63 -1.11 -4.39
N PHE A 85 6.66 -0.44 -4.91
CA PHE A 85 6.56 0.96 -5.30
C PHE A 85 5.72 1.11 -6.56
N ILE A 86 4.75 2.01 -6.51
CA ILE A 86 4.15 2.57 -7.71
C ILE A 86 4.70 3.99 -7.84
N GLU A 87 5.40 4.26 -8.94
CA GLU A 87 5.94 5.57 -9.28
C GLU A 87 5.12 6.13 -10.44
N ALA A 88 4.35 7.19 -10.19
CA ALA A 88 3.65 7.94 -11.22
C ALA A 88 4.39 9.25 -11.48
N LYS A 89 4.59 9.60 -12.75
CA LYS A 89 5.20 10.88 -13.12
C LYS A 89 4.17 12.02 -13.06
N THR A 90 4.52 13.11 -12.39
CA THR A 90 3.79 14.39 -12.51
C THR A 90 4.28 15.13 -13.76
N LYS A 91 3.50 16.11 -14.23
CA LYS A 91 3.82 16.92 -15.41
C LYS A 91 4.11 18.34 -14.94
N SER A 92 5.28 18.88 -15.27
CA SER A 92 5.55 20.33 -15.25
C SER A 92 4.72 21.06 -16.30
#